data_AF-A0A0L8HDJ9-F1
#
_entry.id   AF-A0A0L8HDJ9-F1
#
_cell.length_a   1.000
_cell.length_b   1.000
_cell.length_c   1.000
_cell.angle_alpha   90.00
_cell.angle_beta   90.00
_cell.angle_gamma   90.00
#
_symmetry.space_group_name_H-M   'P 1'
#
loop_
_entity.id
_entity.type
_entity.pdbx_description
1 polymer ?
#
loop_
_entity_poly.entity_id
_entity_poly.type
_entity_poly.pdbx_seq_one_letter_code
_entity_poly.pdbx_strand_id
1 'polypeptide(L)'
;MATEENGAASKKQLQRSESLVENVSWRHYMYFVVHILQSCASAIGYPVITQFLYAKINKEYLEESNITIDSSDDDHLRLGHCFVNKSLPGYAIQQQVQAINAQWLQWFSLCYGIPSIITVLIAGSWTDVLGRKTIFLLNAIGRMIKYVIYGIVMKLHLRTEYLILGYVTEGFSGSYFLSILVTYAYTADITPKNEKRSFFLVASDSIFHVCYGLANLSAGYFIRATGFFWPLVFATCLSIFSSIIFILIVPETVKKGTFSDLSPKKSILRTLTFYVGSKNKPKPNKLKFWLCLLAFAALSQSVIGEFDIDTLYVLNSPFCWDSVKIGNYGAVASFVIPVITVIFMRLMQCCLPEAFIASFSLLFFIGRSFVKAFSTEDWQLYLGKYVEFISKKFSLHFFLTKISTN
;
A
#
# COMPACT_ATOMS: atom_id res chain seq x y z
N MET A 1 16.56 40.50 5.26
CA MET A 1 16.80 39.65 6.44
C MET A 1 16.14 38.26 6.36
N ALA A 2 14.82 38.07 6.55
CA ALA A 2 14.20 36.71 6.49
C ALA A 2 14.25 36.04 5.09
N THR A 3 14.32 36.83 4.02
CA THR A 3 14.47 36.35 2.63
C THR A 3 15.91 35.95 2.29
N GLU A 4 16.91 36.60 2.87
CA GLU A 4 18.33 36.26 2.70
C GLU A 4 18.73 35.05 3.55
N GLU A 5 18.22 34.92 4.77
CA GLU A 5 18.39 33.71 5.59
C GLU A 5 17.79 32.47 4.92
N ASN A 6 16.59 32.59 4.34
CA ASN A 6 15.97 31.50 3.58
C ASN A 6 16.76 31.15 2.30
N GLY A 7 17.36 32.15 1.64
CA GLY A 7 18.23 31.93 0.47
C GLY A 7 19.56 31.24 0.82
N ALA A 8 20.17 31.62 1.94
CA ALA A 8 21.40 31.01 2.45
C ALA A 8 21.17 29.58 2.98
N ALA A 9 20.04 29.35 3.67
CA ALA A 9 19.63 28.01 4.11
C ALA A 9 19.36 27.08 2.92
N SER A 10 18.69 27.58 1.88
CA SER A 10 18.43 26.83 0.64
C SER A 10 19.73 26.46 -0.10
N LYS A 11 20.68 27.39 -0.24
CA LYS A 11 22.01 27.10 -0.84
C LYS A 11 22.81 26.08 -0.04
N LYS A 12 22.82 26.18 1.30
CA LYS A 12 23.46 25.19 2.17
C LYS A 12 22.81 23.80 2.06
N GLN A 13 21.48 23.75 1.93
CA GLN A 13 20.76 22.49 1.69
C GLN A 13 21.09 21.90 0.32
N LEU A 14 21.23 22.73 -0.72
CA LEU A 14 21.61 22.31 -2.07
C LEU A 14 23.01 21.69 -2.10
N GLN A 15 24.02 22.42 -1.62
CA GLN A 15 25.41 21.94 -1.52
C GLN A 15 25.54 20.67 -0.67
N ARG A 16 24.70 20.54 0.36
CA ARG A 16 24.66 19.35 1.22
C ARG A 16 24.02 18.14 0.52
N SER A 17 22.97 18.35 -0.27
CA SER A 17 22.38 17.28 -1.07
C SER A 17 23.38 16.76 -2.10
N GLU A 18 24.19 17.64 -2.68
CA GLU A 18 25.24 17.28 -3.63
C GLU A 18 26.37 16.49 -2.96
N SER A 19 26.84 16.90 -1.77
CA SER A 19 27.90 16.18 -1.05
C SER A 19 27.48 14.82 -0.46
N LEU A 20 26.19 14.63 -0.15
CA LEU A 20 25.64 13.32 0.22
C LEU A 20 25.60 12.36 -0.98
N VAL A 21 25.20 12.86 -2.15
CA VAL A 21 25.17 12.09 -3.39
C VAL A 21 26.58 11.63 -3.82
N GLU A 22 27.61 12.44 -3.55
CA GLU A 22 29.00 12.08 -3.82
C GLU A 22 29.56 10.99 -2.89
N ASN A 23 28.99 10.82 -1.69
CA ASN A 23 29.49 9.89 -0.66
C ASN A 23 28.58 8.67 -0.41
N VAL A 24 27.72 8.31 -1.39
CA VAL A 24 26.81 7.16 -1.26
C VAL A 24 27.61 5.84 -1.29
N SER A 25 27.59 5.13 -0.16
CA SER A 25 28.14 3.77 -0.06
C SER A 25 27.07 2.69 -0.27
N TRP A 26 27.51 1.43 -0.49
CA TRP A 26 26.63 0.25 -0.63
C TRP A 26 25.63 0.09 0.53
N ARG A 27 25.98 0.57 1.73
CA ARG A 27 25.13 0.53 2.93
C ARG A 27 23.84 1.34 2.77
N HIS A 28 23.82 2.37 1.92
CA HIS A 28 22.61 3.14 1.64
C HIS A 28 21.64 2.34 0.75
N TYR A 29 22.15 1.60 -0.23
CA TYR A 29 21.33 0.75 -1.09
C TYR A 29 20.70 -0.44 -0.34
N MET A 30 21.24 -0.83 0.82
CA MET A 30 20.61 -1.80 1.72
C MET A 30 19.24 -1.39 2.23
N TYR A 31 18.91 -0.09 2.17
CA TYR A 31 17.54 0.38 2.42
C TYR A 31 16.52 -0.30 1.51
N PHE A 32 16.83 -0.46 0.22
CA PHE A 32 15.89 -1.08 -0.72
C PHE A 32 15.67 -2.56 -0.40
N VAL A 33 16.71 -3.28 0.01
CA VAL A 33 16.57 -4.67 0.46
C VAL A 33 15.70 -4.76 1.71
N VAL A 34 15.95 -3.90 2.70
CA VAL A 34 15.09 -3.81 3.90
C VAL A 34 13.64 -3.51 3.53
N HIS A 35 13.42 -2.53 2.64
CA HIS A 35 12.09 -2.15 2.19
C HIS A 35 11.42 -3.33 1.50
N ILE A 36 12.10 -4.04 0.60
CA ILE A 36 11.61 -5.27 -0.05
C ILE A 36 11.21 -6.32 0.99
N LEU A 37 12.05 -6.60 1.99
CA LEU A 37 11.73 -7.58 3.04
C LEU A 37 10.47 -7.18 3.83
N GLN A 38 10.33 -5.92 4.20
CA GLN A 38 9.12 -5.41 4.88
C GLN A 38 7.87 -5.52 3.99
N SER A 39 8.05 -5.36 2.69
CA SER A 39 6.99 -5.45 1.69
C SER A 39 6.53 -6.88 1.51
N CYS A 40 7.46 -7.83 1.47
CA CYS A 40 7.16 -9.25 1.47
C CYS A 40 6.41 -9.67 2.74
N ALA A 41 6.83 -9.17 3.92
CA ALA A 41 6.09 -9.41 5.16
C ALA A 41 4.64 -8.90 5.06
N SER A 42 4.45 -7.74 4.43
CA SER A 42 3.11 -7.16 4.23
C SER A 42 2.26 -7.88 3.19
N ALA A 43 2.87 -8.36 2.11
CA ALA A 43 2.23 -9.20 1.12
C ALA A 43 1.71 -10.52 1.71
N ILE A 44 2.44 -11.08 2.67
CA ILE A 44 2.01 -12.29 3.37
C ILE A 44 0.91 -11.96 4.38
N GLY A 45 1.06 -10.89 5.17
CA GLY A 45 0.12 -10.59 6.25
C GLY A 45 -1.24 -10.07 5.79
N TYR A 46 -1.32 -9.29 4.71
CA TYR A 46 -2.56 -8.60 4.31
C TYR A 46 -3.67 -9.56 3.83
N PRO A 47 -3.44 -10.48 2.87
CA PRO A 47 -4.48 -11.41 2.39
C PRO A 47 -4.99 -12.35 3.49
N VAL A 48 -4.12 -12.71 4.44
CA VAL A 48 -4.45 -13.59 5.57
C VAL A 48 -5.60 -13.03 6.40
N ILE A 49 -5.63 -11.71 6.64
CA ILE A 49 -6.63 -11.07 7.50
C ILE A 49 -8.00 -11.11 6.86
N THR A 50 -8.10 -10.72 5.59
CA THR A 50 -9.37 -10.70 4.86
C THR A 50 -9.92 -12.12 4.68
N GLN A 51 -9.04 -13.09 4.39
CA GLN A 51 -9.43 -14.50 4.27
C GLN A 51 -9.85 -15.10 5.62
N PHE A 52 -9.13 -14.80 6.70
CA PHE A 52 -9.48 -15.24 8.06
C PHE A 52 -10.82 -14.67 8.51
N LEU A 53 -11.04 -13.36 8.31
CA LEU A 53 -12.28 -12.69 8.69
C LEU A 53 -13.48 -13.33 7.99
N TYR A 54 -13.35 -13.58 6.68
CA TYR A 54 -14.39 -14.25 5.91
C TYR A 54 -14.65 -15.66 6.43
N ALA A 55 -13.60 -16.47 6.61
CA ALA A 55 -13.73 -17.84 7.10
C ALA A 55 -14.39 -17.90 8.49
N LYS A 56 -13.98 -17.01 9.40
CA LYS A 56 -14.51 -16.94 10.76
C LYS A 56 -16.00 -16.59 10.78
N ILE A 57 -16.39 -15.50 10.10
CA ILE A 57 -17.80 -15.07 10.06
C ILE A 57 -18.66 -16.10 9.33
N ASN A 58 -18.17 -16.67 8.24
CA ASN A 58 -18.90 -17.71 7.52
C ASN A 58 -19.22 -18.91 8.41
N LYS A 59 -18.24 -19.36 9.22
CA LYS A 59 -18.42 -20.45 10.17
C LYS A 59 -19.47 -20.12 11.23
N GLU A 60 -19.35 -18.97 11.88
CA GLU A 60 -20.28 -18.53 12.94
C GLU A 60 -21.74 -18.53 12.44
N TYR A 61 -22.00 -17.99 11.25
CA TYR A 61 -23.35 -17.91 10.68
C TYR A 61 -23.90 -19.26 10.17
N LEU A 62 -23.04 -20.15 9.66
CA LEU A 62 -23.45 -21.48 9.24
C LEU A 62 -23.80 -22.36 10.44
N GLU A 63 -23.05 -22.25 11.53
CA GLU A 63 -23.32 -22.93 12.80
C GLU A 63 -24.65 -22.43 13.40
N GLU A 64 -24.89 -21.11 13.40
CA GLU A 64 -26.17 -20.54 13.86
C GLU A 64 -27.37 -21.00 13.03
N SER A 65 -27.16 -21.27 11.74
CA SER A 65 -28.22 -21.70 10.81
C SER A 65 -28.42 -23.22 10.74
N ASN A 66 -27.71 -24.01 11.55
CA ASN A 66 -27.72 -25.49 11.54
C ASN A 66 -27.40 -26.11 10.16
N ILE A 67 -26.63 -25.42 9.32
CA ILE A 67 -26.22 -25.96 8.01
C ILE A 67 -24.89 -26.71 8.20
N THR A 68 -24.97 -28.03 8.30
CA THR A 68 -23.77 -28.88 8.38
C THR A 68 -23.18 -29.06 6.99
N ILE A 69 -22.07 -28.38 6.74
CA ILE A 69 -21.16 -28.69 5.65
C ILE A 69 -20.21 -29.78 6.17
N ASP A 70 -19.98 -30.83 5.38
CA ASP A 70 -19.24 -32.05 5.77
C ASP A 70 -17.97 -31.71 6.59
N SER A 71 -17.93 -32.22 7.81
CA SER A 71 -17.24 -31.63 8.96
C SER A 71 -15.81 -32.13 9.14
N SER A 72 -15.02 -32.24 8.06
CA SER A 72 -13.64 -32.74 8.13
C SER A 72 -12.53 -31.73 7.80
N ASP A 73 -12.87 -30.54 7.27
CA ASP A 73 -11.86 -29.60 6.80
C ASP A 73 -11.69 -28.37 7.71
N ASP A 74 -10.44 -28.06 8.06
CA ASP A 74 -10.02 -26.86 8.77
C ASP A 74 -10.53 -25.57 8.07
N ASP A 75 -10.75 -24.50 8.84
CA ASP A 75 -11.34 -23.23 8.36
C ASP A 75 -10.63 -22.60 7.14
N HIS A 76 -9.34 -22.91 6.94
CA HIS A 76 -8.55 -22.45 5.80
C HIS A 76 -8.64 -23.36 4.56
N LEU A 77 -8.96 -24.65 4.73
CA LEU A 77 -9.28 -25.58 3.64
C LEU A 77 -10.69 -25.31 3.06
N ARG A 78 -11.57 -24.73 3.87
CA ARG A 78 -12.94 -24.35 3.45
C ARG A 78 -12.96 -23.19 2.45
N LEU A 79 -11.90 -22.39 2.35
CA LEU A 79 -11.79 -21.41 1.27
C LEU A 79 -11.72 -22.15 -0.07
N GLY A 80 -12.64 -21.84 -0.98
CA GLY A 80 -12.79 -22.56 -2.24
C GLY A 80 -14.16 -23.22 -2.41
N HIS A 81 -14.88 -23.44 -1.30
CA HIS A 81 -16.18 -24.11 -1.31
C HIS A 81 -17.29 -23.11 -0.97
N CYS A 82 -18.25 -22.96 -1.88
CA CYS A 82 -19.33 -21.99 -1.75
C CYS A 82 -20.64 -22.54 -2.34
N PHE A 83 -21.75 -21.90 -1.99
CA PHE A 83 -23.03 -22.16 -2.62
C PHE A 83 -23.13 -21.36 -3.93
N VAL A 84 -23.21 -22.07 -5.06
CA VAL A 84 -23.43 -21.45 -6.39
C VAL A 84 -24.91 -21.46 -6.77
N ASN A 85 -25.67 -22.46 -6.31
CA ASN A 85 -27.10 -22.56 -6.59
C ASN A 85 -27.89 -21.59 -5.71
N LYS A 86 -28.51 -20.58 -6.35
CA LYS A 86 -29.30 -19.52 -5.71
C LYS A 86 -30.52 -20.02 -4.93
N SER A 87 -30.98 -21.24 -5.22
CA SER A 87 -32.16 -21.84 -4.57
C SER A 87 -31.84 -22.43 -3.19
N LEU A 88 -30.56 -22.61 -2.86
CA LEU A 88 -30.15 -23.18 -1.57
C LEU A 88 -30.14 -22.09 -0.48
N PRO A 89 -30.59 -22.39 0.75
CA PRO A 89 -30.58 -21.43 1.85
C PRO A 89 -29.16 -20.95 2.20
N GLY A 90 -28.15 -21.80 2.01
CA GLY A 90 -26.74 -21.44 2.18
C GLY A 90 -26.27 -20.30 1.27
N TYR A 91 -26.86 -20.14 0.07
CA TYR A 91 -26.55 -19.01 -0.81
C TYR A 91 -26.95 -17.67 -0.19
N ALA A 92 -28.14 -17.60 0.43
CA ALA A 92 -28.61 -16.38 1.07
C ALA A 92 -27.72 -15.98 2.27
N ILE A 93 -27.32 -16.96 3.08
CA ILE A 93 -26.40 -16.75 4.20
C ILE A 93 -25.03 -16.27 3.69
N GLN A 94 -24.51 -16.87 2.62
CA GLN A 94 -23.24 -16.45 2.04
C GLN A 94 -23.25 -14.98 1.57
N GLN A 95 -24.36 -14.50 0.99
CA GLN A 95 -24.51 -13.08 0.63
C GLN A 95 -24.54 -12.17 1.88
N GLN A 96 -25.19 -12.62 2.97
CA GLN A 96 -25.18 -11.88 4.23
C GLN A 96 -23.78 -11.82 4.84
N VAL A 97 -23.07 -12.96 4.88
CA VAL A 97 -21.67 -13.04 5.33
C VAL A 97 -20.80 -12.08 4.53
N GLN A 98 -20.95 -12.02 3.21
CA GLN A 98 -20.20 -11.08 2.38
C GLN A 98 -20.51 -9.62 2.74
N ALA A 99 -21.79 -9.26 2.92
CA ALA A 99 -22.20 -7.92 3.30
C ALA A 99 -21.63 -7.50 4.67
N ILE A 100 -21.64 -8.41 5.65
CA ILE A 100 -21.08 -8.17 6.99
C ILE A 100 -19.56 -8.00 6.92
N ASN A 101 -18.87 -8.85 6.15
CA ASN A 101 -17.42 -8.72 5.92
C ASN A 101 -17.07 -7.35 5.30
N ALA A 102 -17.85 -6.90 4.31
CA ALA A 102 -17.66 -5.59 3.69
C ALA A 102 -17.82 -4.44 4.71
N GLN A 103 -18.80 -4.54 5.62
CA GLN A 103 -18.97 -3.56 6.71
C GLN A 103 -17.78 -3.54 7.66
N TRP A 104 -17.24 -4.71 8.03
CA TRP A 104 -16.03 -4.79 8.85
C TRP A 104 -14.81 -4.18 8.17
N LEU A 105 -14.58 -4.49 6.88
CA LEU A 105 -13.50 -3.90 6.10
C LEU A 105 -13.63 -2.37 6.02
N GLN A 106 -14.86 -1.84 5.92
CA GLN A 106 -15.11 -0.41 5.98
C GLN A 106 -14.72 0.19 7.34
N TRP A 107 -15.12 -0.44 8.46
CA TRP A 107 -14.71 0.00 9.80
C TRP A 107 -13.20 -0.03 9.99
N PHE A 108 -12.55 -1.11 9.55
CA PHE A 108 -11.10 -1.23 9.58
C PHE A 108 -10.41 -0.14 8.78
N SER A 109 -10.93 0.19 7.59
CA SER A 109 -10.42 1.26 6.74
C SER A 109 -10.54 2.64 7.40
N LEU A 110 -11.63 2.91 8.14
CA LEU A 110 -11.79 4.16 8.89
C LEU A 110 -10.81 4.24 10.08
N CYS A 111 -10.71 3.17 10.87
CA CYS A 111 -9.81 3.07 12.02
C CYS A 111 -8.32 3.15 11.64
N TYR A 112 -8.00 2.68 10.44
CA TYR A 112 -6.67 2.77 9.84
C TYR A 112 -6.40 4.14 9.20
N GLY A 113 -7.34 4.64 8.40
CA GLY A 113 -7.16 5.80 7.54
C GLY A 113 -7.15 7.12 8.28
N ILE A 114 -8.08 7.32 9.22
CA ILE A 114 -8.21 8.60 9.95
C ILE A 114 -6.92 8.90 10.75
N PRO A 115 -6.40 7.98 11.59
CA PRO A 115 -5.14 8.23 12.29
C PRO A 115 -3.95 8.37 11.33
N SER A 116 -3.92 7.58 10.25
CA SER A 116 -2.82 7.65 9.26
C SER A 116 -2.70 9.03 8.62
N ILE A 117 -3.82 9.69 8.28
CA ILE A 117 -3.80 11.04 7.69
C ILE A 117 -3.12 12.02 8.64
N ILE A 118 -3.49 12.00 9.93
CA ILE A 118 -2.93 12.88 10.95
C ILE A 118 -1.43 12.60 11.11
N THR A 119 -1.05 11.33 11.25
CA THR A 119 0.35 10.94 11.41
C THR A 119 1.19 11.31 10.20
N VAL A 120 0.72 11.09 8.97
CA VAL A 120 1.48 11.40 7.75
C VAL A 120 1.69 12.90 7.58
N LEU A 121 0.68 13.72 7.88
CA LEU A 121 0.79 15.19 7.83
C LEU A 121 1.86 15.74 8.78
N ILE A 122 1.98 15.12 9.96
CA ILE A 122 2.98 15.49 10.97
C ILE A 122 4.35 14.89 10.60
N ALA A 123 4.37 13.61 10.22
CA ALA A 123 5.59 12.88 9.96
C ALA A 123 6.36 13.44 8.75
N GLY A 124 5.67 14.06 7.77
CA GLY A 124 6.31 14.72 6.63
C GLY A 124 7.41 15.70 7.03
N SER A 125 7.18 16.56 8.02
CA SER A 125 8.23 17.46 8.53
C SER A 125 9.17 16.77 9.51
N TRP A 126 8.67 15.81 10.30
CA TRP A 126 9.49 15.10 11.29
C TRP A 126 10.56 14.23 10.67
N THR A 127 10.32 13.69 9.48
CA THR A 127 11.35 12.93 8.75
C THR A 127 12.59 13.78 8.48
N ASP A 128 12.47 15.10 8.32
CA ASP A 128 13.59 16.01 8.10
C ASP A 128 14.31 16.41 9.41
N VAL A 129 13.71 16.12 10.58
CA VAL A 129 14.21 16.52 11.91
C VAL A 129 14.70 15.30 12.70
N LEU A 130 13.88 14.26 12.83
CA LEU A 130 14.23 13.02 13.55
C LEU A 130 15.15 12.10 12.75
N GLY A 131 15.21 12.30 11.43
CA GLY A 131 15.88 11.39 10.51
C GLY A 131 14.91 10.40 9.86
N ARG A 132 15.30 9.86 8.70
CA ARG A 132 14.51 8.88 7.95
C ARG A 132 14.43 7.56 8.71
N LYS A 133 15.48 7.21 9.45
CA LYS A 133 15.59 5.92 10.16
C LYS A 133 14.59 5.78 11.29
N THR A 134 14.44 6.81 12.12
CA THR A 134 13.51 6.79 13.25
C THR A 134 12.06 6.67 12.78
N ILE A 135 11.68 7.40 11.74
CA ILE A 135 10.31 7.37 11.23
C ILE A 135 9.98 6.02 10.55
N PHE A 136 10.93 5.44 9.82
CA PHE A 136 10.76 4.10 9.25
C PHE A 136 10.56 3.04 10.34
N LEU A 137 11.35 3.09 11.41
CA LEU A 137 11.22 2.17 12.54
C LEU A 137 9.90 2.31 13.28
N LEU A 138 9.42 3.55 13.49
CA LEU A 138 8.10 3.80 14.05
C LEU A 138 7.01 3.10 13.22
N ASN A 139 7.09 3.21 11.89
CA ASN A 139 6.15 2.56 10.99
C ASN A 139 6.20 1.03 11.11
N ALA A 140 7.41 0.46 11.09
CA ALA A 140 7.64 -0.98 11.21
C ALA A 140 7.12 -1.54 12.53
N ILE A 141 7.35 -0.84 13.65
CA ILE A 141 6.87 -1.24 14.97
C ILE A 141 5.34 -1.31 15.01
N GLY A 142 4.63 -0.30 14.50
CA GLY A 142 3.17 -0.32 14.48
C GLY A 142 2.61 -1.49 13.67
N ARG A 143 3.26 -1.84 12.55
CA ARG A 143 2.89 -3.01 11.74
C ARG A 143 3.14 -4.33 12.47
N MET A 144 4.26 -4.44 13.16
CA MET A 144 4.56 -5.62 13.99
C MET A 144 3.54 -5.79 15.11
N ILE A 145 3.17 -4.71 15.81
CA ILE A 145 2.15 -4.72 16.86
C ILE A 145 0.81 -5.23 16.31
N LYS A 146 0.40 -4.75 15.12
CA LYS A 146 -0.80 -5.24 14.43
C LYS A 146 -0.77 -6.75 14.21
N TYR A 147 0.33 -7.31 13.68
CA TYR A 147 0.42 -8.75 13.46
C TYR A 147 0.40 -9.57 14.75
N VAL A 148 1.03 -9.07 15.82
CA VAL A 148 0.96 -9.70 17.14
C VAL A 148 -0.47 -9.71 17.68
N ILE A 149 -1.19 -8.59 17.61
CA ILE A 149 -2.60 -8.51 18.02
C ILE A 149 -3.43 -9.52 17.24
N TYR A 150 -3.23 -9.62 15.93
CA TYR A 150 -3.99 -10.56 15.10
C TYR A 150 -3.66 -12.02 15.40
N GLY A 151 -2.38 -12.33 15.61
CA GLY A 151 -1.96 -13.65 16.06
C GLY A 151 -2.63 -14.04 17.38
N ILE A 152 -2.75 -13.11 18.33
CA ILE A 152 -3.45 -13.33 19.60
C ILE A 152 -4.95 -13.58 19.37
N VAL A 153 -5.62 -12.75 18.55
CA VAL A 153 -7.04 -12.91 18.22
C VAL A 153 -7.32 -14.25 17.57
N MET A 154 -6.46 -14.69 16.63
CA MET A 154 -6.58 -15.98 15.95
C MET A 154 -6.35 -17.15 16.92
N LYS A 155 -5.30 -17.08 17.75
CA LYS A 155 -4.90 -18.20 18.61
C LYS A 155 -5.86 -18.41 19.79
N LEU A 156 -6.42 -17.33 20.31
CA LEU A 156 -7.36 -17.35 21.44
C LEU A 156 -8.83 -17.32 20.97
N HIS A 157 -9.08 -17.39 19.65
CA HIS A 157 -10.42 -17.30 19.06
C HIS A 157 -11.25 -16.12 19.60
N LEU A 158 -10.62 -14.95 19.78
CA LEU A 158 -11.28 -13.78 20.34
C LEU A 158 -12.28 -13.18 19.36
N ARG A 159 -13.19 -12.36 19.89
CA ARG A 159 -14.18 -11.63 19.10
C ARG A 159 -13.53 -10.69 18.07
N THR A 160 -14.24 -10.45 16.97
CA THR A 160 -13.71 -9.76 15.77
C THR A 160 -13.38 -8.29 16.03
N GLU A 161 -14.03 -7.66 17.03
CA GLU A 161 -13.80 -6.27 17.45
C GLU A 161 -12.35 -6.02 17.86
N TYR A 162 -11.65 -7.01 18.43
CA TYR A 162 -10.26 -6.85 18.85
C TYR A 162 -9.30 -6.63 17.67
N LEU A 163 -9.69 -6.97 16.44
CA LEU A 163 -8.92 -6.64 15.23
C LEU A 163 -8.87 -5.13 14.97
N ILE A 164 -9.83 -4.35 15.47
CA ILE A 164 -9.82 -2.88 15.38
C ILE A 164 -8.56 -2.33 16.04
N LEU A 165 -8.13 -2.89 17.18
CA LEU A 165 -6.95 -2.43 17.89
C LEU A 165 -5.71 -2.50 16.99
N GLY A 166 -5.55 -3.58 16.21
CA GLY A 166 -4.46 -3.71 15.24
C GLY A 166 -4.50 -2.61 14.18
N TYR A 167 -5.66 -2.32 13.59
CA TYR A 167 -5.79 -1.26 12.58
C TYR A 167 -5.54 0.14 13.14
N VAL A 168 -6.02 0.43 14.35
CA VAL A 168 -5.79 1.71 15.03
C VAL A 168 -4.30 1.90 15.33
N THR A 169 -3.63 0.87 15.86
CA THR A 169 -2.19 0.95 16.18
C THR A 169 -1.32 1.19 14.94
N GLU A 170 -1.62 0.50 13.83
CA GLU A 170 -0.94 0.72 12.55
C GLU A 170 -1.28 2.10 11.96
N GLY A 171 -2.52 2.57 12.13
CA GLY A 171 -2.93 3.90 11.71
C GLY A 171 -2.11 5.00 12.40
N PHE A 172 -1.94 4.91 13.71
CA PHE A 172 -1.12 5.87 14.47
C PHE A 172 0.37 5.83 14.09
N SER A 173 0.88 4.69 13.60
CA SER A 173 2.24 4.60 13.05
C SER A 173 2.36 5.09 11.60
N GLY A 174 1.29 5.67 11.03
CA GLY A 174 1.25 6.25 9.68
C GLY A 174 1.11 5.24 8.54
N SER A 175 1.13 3.96 8.88
CA SER A 175 0.81 2.84 7.99
C SER A 175 1.53 2.83 6.62
N TYR A 176 0.92 2.22 5.59
CA TYR A 176 1.46 2.11 4.24
C TYR A 176 1.88 3.47 3.65
N PHE A 177 1.09 4.51 3.91
CA PHE A 177 1.34 5.86 3.41
C PHE A 177 2.65 6.46 3.94
N LEU A 178 2.95 6.27 5.23
CA LEU A 178 4.21 6.73 5.80
C LEU A 178 5.41 5.94 5.23
N SER A 179 5.25 4.64 4.98
CA SER A 179 6.29 3.82 4.36
C SER A 179 6.65 4.34 2.97
N ILE A 180 5.65 4.67 2.14
CA ILE A 180 5.88 5.27 0.81
C ILE A 180 6.58 6.62 0.95
N LEU A 181 6.09 7.48 1.86
CA LEU A 181 6.65 8.81 2.08
C LEU A 181 8.14 8.74 2.42
N VAL A 182 8.52 7.87 3.36
CA VAL A 182 9.92 7.68 3.76
C VAL A 182 10.74 7.07 2.62
N THR A 183 10.18 6.14 1.85
CA THR A 183 10.88 5.51 0.71
C THR A 183 11.22 6.53 -0.36
N TYR A 184 10.28 7.39 -0.72
CA TYR A 184 10.53 8.44 -1.69
C TYR A 184 11.46 9.53 -1.17
N ALA A 185 11.34 9.90 0.11
CA ALA A 185 12.25 10.85 0.74
C ALA A 185 13.69 10.30 0.82
N TYR A 186 13.85 9.03 1.22
CA TYR A 186 15.16 8.38 1.27
C TYR A 186 15.78 8.24 -0.12
N THR A 187 14.99 7.82 -1.10
CA THR A 187 15.46 7.69 -2.48
C THR A 187 15.87 9.05 -3.06
N ALA A 188 15.14 10.11 -2.71
CA ALA A 188 15.48 11.48 -3.08
C ALA A 188 16.81 11.95 -2.47
N ASP A 189 17.13 11.51 -1.25
CA ASP A 189 18.33 11.92 -0.54
C ASP A 189 19.61 11.29 -1.13
N ILE A 190 19.52 10.08 -1.70
CA ILE A 190 20.67 9.33 -2.23
C ILE A 190 20.85 9.44 -3.75
N THR A 191 19.92 10.07 -4.46
CA THR A 191 19.98 10.21 -5.94
C THR A 191 20.27 11.64 -6.36
N PRO A 192 21.11 11.86 -7.41
CA PRO A 192 21.33 13.19 -7.96
C PRO A 192 20.02 13.76 -8.53
N LYS A 193 19.85 15.08 -8.48
CA LYS A 193 18.63 15.80 -8.92
C LYS A 193 18.39 15.80 -10.45
N ASN A 194 18.98 14.86 -11.16
CA ASN A 194 18.92 14.74 -12.62
C ASN A 194 17.81 13.75 -13.03
N GLU A 195 17.57 13.61 -14.34
CA GLU A 195 16.60 12.64 -14.90
C GLU A 195 16.80 11.20 -14.39
N LYS A 196 18.02 10.85 -13.98
CA LYS A 196 18.37 9.57 -13.36
C LYS A 196 17.59 9.26 -12.07
N ARG A 197 17.14 10.28 -11.31
CA ARG A 197 16.31 10.08 -10.09
C ARG A 197 14.95 9.51 -10.41
N SER A 198 14.30 10.02 -11.45
CA SER A 198 12.99 9.51 -11.87
C SER A 198 13.09 8.05 -12.30
N PHE A 199 14.12 7.72 -13.09
CA PHE A 199 14.37 6.35 -13.50
C PHE A 199 14.60 5.42 -12.30
N PHE A 200 15.41 5.84 -11.33
CA PHE A 200 15.72 5.02 -10.16
C PHE A 200 14.49 4.80 -9.25
N LEU A 201 13.64 5.82 -9.07
CA LEU A 201 12.35 5.70 -8.38
C LEU A 201 11.46 4.66 -9.07
N VAL A 202 11.32 4.74 -10.39
CA VAL A 202 10.50 3.82 -11.19
C VAL A 202 11.05 2.39 -11.15
N ALA A 203 12.36 2.23 -11.22
CA ALA A 203 13.03 0.93 -11.19
C ALA A 203 12.88 0.26 -9.81
N SER A 204 13.14 1.00 -8.72
CA SER A 204 12.98 0.51 -7.35
C SER A 204 11.55 0.08 -7.06
N ASP A 205 10.58 0.90 -7.46
CA ASP A 205 9.15 0.58 -7.34
C ASP A 205 8.75 -0.67 -8.14
N SER A 206 9.36 -0.88 -9.32
CA SER A 206 9.10 -2.09 -10.13
C SER A 206 9.60 -3.36 -9.43
N ILE A 207 10.82 -3.32 -8.87
CA ILE A 207 11.42 -4.46 -8.15
C ILE A 207 10.58 -4.77 -6.90
N PHE A 208 10.18 -3.75 -6.15
CA PHE A 208 9.27 -3.88 -5.02
C PHE A 208 7.99 -4.65 -5.40
N HIS A 209 7.34 -4.27 -6.50
CA HIS A 209 6.10 -4.92 -6.93
C HIS A 209 6.33 -6.38 -7.35
N VAL A 210 7.42 -6.68 -8.05
CA VAL A 210 7.79 -8.06 -8.42
C VAL A 210 7.98 -8.93 -7.16
N CYS A 211 8.73 -8.44 -6.17
CA CYS A 211 8.94 -9.15 -4.90
C CYS A 211 7.64 -9.30 -4.10
N TYR A 212 6.81 -8.25 -4.06
CA TYR A 212 5.48 -8.29 -3.45
C TYR A 212 4.58 -9.36 -4.11
N GLY A 213 4.68 -9.52 -5.43
CA GLY A 213 4.01 -10.57 -6.20
C GLY A 213 4.44 -11.98 -5.82
N LEU A 214 5.75 -12.22 -5.77
CA LEU A 214 6.31 -13.51 -5.31
C LEU A 214 5.85 -13.83 -3.88
N ALA A 215 5.82 -12.83 -3.01
CA ALA A 215 5.36 -13.01 -1.64
C ALA A 215 3.85 -13.34 -1.58
N ASN A 216 2.99 -12.68 -2.37
CA ASN A 216 1.57 -13.04 -2.46
C ASN A 216 1.35 -14.45 -3.00
N LEU A 217 2.14 -14.85 -4.01
CA LEU A 217 2.12 -16.21 -4.53
C LEU A 217 2.40 -17.21 -3.40
N SER A 218 3.49 -16.98 -2.65
CA SER A 218 3.87 -17.84 -1.53
C SER A 218 2.84 -17.84 -0.40
N ALA A 219 2.17 -16.71 -0.15
CA ALA A 219 1.19 -16.56 0.92
C ALA A 219 0.00 -17.50 0.73
N GLY A 220 -0.52 -17.65 -0.48
CA GLY A 220 -1.63 -18.55 -0.78
C GLY A 220 -1.32 -20.02 -0.44
N TYR A 221 -0.18 -20.52 -0.90
CA TYR A 221 0.27 -21.88 -0.57
C TYR A 221 0.58 -22.04 0.93
N PHE A 222 1.14 -21.01 1.56
CA PHE A 222 1.48 -21.05 2.99
C PHE A 222 0.22 -21.12 3.86
N ILE A 223 -0.82 -20.34 3.53
CA ILE A 223 -2.13 -20.40 4.18
C ILE A 223 -2.74 -21.80 4.01
N ARG A 224 -2.71 -22.35 2.80
CA ARG A 224 -3.26 -23.68 2.54
C ARG A 224 -2.56 -24.79 3.32
N ALA A 225 -1.24 -24.68 3.52
CA ALA A 225 -0.46 -25.73 4.18
C ALA A 225 -0.47 -25.65 5.71
N THR A 226 -0.63 -24.47 6.30
CA THR A 226 -0.42 -24.25 7.74
C THR A 226 -1.52 -23.46 8.44
N GLY A 227 -2.55 -23.03 7.71
CA GLY A 227 -3.58 -22.13 8.20
C GLY A 227 -3.14 -20.66 8.30
N PHE A 228 -3.98 -19.83 8.92
CA PHE A 228 -3.80 -18.37 8.94
C PHE A 228 -2.74 -17.87 9.95
N PHE A 229 -2.51 -18.62 11.04
CA PHE A 229 -1.67 -18.16 12.15
C PHE A 229 -0.18 -18.11 11.80
N TRP A 230 0.36 -19.18 11.21
CA TRP A 230 1.80 -19.28 10.91
C TRP A 230 2.31 -18.26 9.88
N PRO A 231 1.56 -17.93 8.82
CA PRO A 231 1.91 -16.82 7.92
C PRO A 231 2.10 -15.48 8.64
N LEU A 232 1.27 -15.15 9.64
CA LEU A 232 1.41 -13.92 10.43
C LEU A 232 2.65 -13.94 11.33
N VAL A 233 2.94 -15.08 11.96
CA VAL A 233 4.16 -15.25 12.76
C VAL A 233 5.39 -15.04 11.87
N PHE A 234 5.41 -15.68 10.69
CA PHE A 234 6.48 -15.52 9.72
C PHE A 234 6.63 -14.06 9.26
N ALA A 235 5.53 -13.39 8.92
CA ALA A 235 5.55 -11.96 8.56
C ALA A 235 6.13 -11.09 9.69
N THR A 236 5.75 -11.37 10.94
CA THR A 236 6.28 -10.66 12.12
C THR A 236 7.79 -10.88 12.28
N CYS A 237 8.26 -12.12 12.20
CA CYS A 237 9.69 -12.46 12.27
C CYS A 237 10.49 -11.80 11.15
N LEU A 238 9.96 -11.77 9.93
CA LEU A 238 10.59 -11.12 8.78
C LEU A 238 10.64 -9.59 8.96
N SER A 239 9.59 -8.98 9.51
CA SER A 239 9.57 -7.55 9.87
C SER A 239 10.57 -7.22 10.98
N ILE A 240 10.74 -8.08 11.99
CA ILE A 240 11.76 -7.92 13.04
C ILE A 240 13.16 -8.01 12.43
N PHE A 241 13.43 -9.05 11.66
CA PHE A 241 14.72 -9.29 11.03
C PHE A 241 15.14 -8.14 10.11
N SER A 242 14.23 -7.68 9.25
CA SER A 242 14.47 -6.53 8.37
C SER A 242 14.71 -5.23 9.15
N SER A 243 14.00 -5.02 10.27
CA SER A 243 14.22 -3.86 11.15
C SER A 243 15.58 -3.92 11.84
N ILE A 244 16.06 -5.10 12.25
CA ILE A 244 17.40 -5.27 12.82
C ILE A 244 18.48 -4.94 11.77
N ILE A 245 18.34 -5.47 10.55
CA ILE A 245 19.26 -5.15 9.44
C ILE A 245 19.27 -3.64 9.18
N PHE A 246 18.11 -3.00 9.18
CA PHE A 246 17.99 -1.57 8.99
C PHE A 246 18.71 -0.77 10.08
N ILE A 247 18.58 -1.20 11.34
CA ILE A 247 19.24 -0.55 12.48
C ILE A 247 20.76 -0.69 12.38
N LEU A 248 21.28 -1.85 12.00
CA LEU A 248 22.72 -2.11 12.02
C LEU A 248 23.44 -1.58 10.76
N ILE A 249 22.85 -1.78 9.58
CA ILE A 249 23.55 -1.58 8.31
C ILE A 249 23.26 -0.21 7.72
N VAL A 250 22.00 0.22 7.69
CA VAL A 250 21.59 1.41 6.91
C VAL A 250 21.96 2.71 7.65
N PRO A 251 22.78 3.58 7.05
CA PRO A 251 23.13 4.86 7.62
C PRO A 251 21.97 5.86 7.51
N GLU A 252 21.97 6.84 8.41
CA GLU A 252 21.02 7.95 8.39
C GLU A 252 21.40 8.98 7.32
N THR A 253 20.44 9.42 6.50
CA THR A 253 20.67 10.40 5.43
C THR A 253 20.54 11.84 5.95
N VAL A 254 19.80 12.04 7.04
CA VAL A 254 19.49 13.36 7.59
C VAL A 254 20.09 13.53 8.99
N LYS A 255 21.02 14.47 9.14
CA LYS A 255 21.46 14.96 10.45
C LYS A 255 20.26 15.46 11.25
N LYS A 256 20.17 15.05 12.52
CA LYS A 256 19.09 15.45 13.43
C LYS A 256 18.95 16.97 13.49
N GLY A 257 17.74 17.46 13.28
CA GLY A 257 17.38 18.86 13.41
C GLY A 257 17.09 19.26 14.86
N THR A 258 16.67 20.50 15.07
CA THR A 258 16.36 21.02 16.40
C THR A 258 14.99 20.51 16.87
N PHE A 259 14.88 20.04 18.12
CA PHE A 259 13.62 19.53 18.68
C PHE A 259 12.48 20.58 18.68
N SER A 260 12.80 21.87 18.66
CA SER A 260 11.82 22.96 18.57
C SER A 260 11.04 23.01 17.24
N ASP A 261 11.51 22.28 16.22
CA ASP A 261 10.87 22.13 14.92
C ASP A 261 9.90 20.93 14.85
N LEU A 262 9.85 20.09 15.88
CA LEU A 262 8.94 18.93 15.96
C LEU A 262 7.51 19.28 16.38
N SER A 263 7.20 20.56 16.61
CA SER A 263 5.84 20.95 16.99
C SER A 263 4.81 20.47 15.94
N PRO A 264 3.81 19.64 16.34
CA PRO A 264 2.75 19.19 15.41
C PRO A 264 2.01 20.35 14.76
N LYS A 265 1.77 21.43 15.52
CA LYS A 265 1.12 22.65 15.02
C LYS A 265 1.93 23.31 13.91
N LYS A 266 3.25 23.48 14.10
CA LYS A 266 4.14 24.04 13.07
C LYS A 266 4.18 23.17 11.82
N SER A 267 4.17 21.85 12.01
CA SER A 267 4.22 20.86 10.94
C SER A 267 2.98 20.90 10.06
N ILE A 268 1.80 20.83 10.69
CA ILE A 268 0.51 20.94 10.01
C ILE A 268 0.38 22.30 9.32
N LEU A 269 0.76 23.40 10.00
CA LEU A 269 0.71 24.74 9.42
C LEU A 269 1.63 24.88 8.19
N ARG A 270 2.85 24.32 8.23
CA ARG A 270 3.77 24.34 7.09
C ARG A 270 3.18 23.59 5.89
N THR A 271 2.62 22.41 6.12
CA THR A 271 1.96 21.60 5.09
C THR A 271 0.72 22.32 4.52
N LEU A 272 -0.16 22.86 5.37
CA LEU A 272 -1.32 23.64 4.93
C LEU A 272 -0.92 24.89 4.15
N THR A 273 0.14 25.59 4.58
CA THR A 273 0.65 26.78 3.87
C THR A 273 1.13 26.43 2.46
N PHE A 274 1.72 25.24 2.28
CA PHE A 274 2.10 24.73 0.96
C PHE A 274 0.88 24.53 0.05
N TYR A 275 -0.18 23.89 0.55
CA TYR A 275 -1.40 23.61 -0.22
C TYR A 275 -2.28 24.85 -0.48
N VAL A 276 -2.34 25.82 0.44
CA VAL A 276 -3.18 27.04 0.31
C VAL A 276 -2.47 28.15 -0.48
N GLY A 277 -1.15 28.01 -0.68
CA GLY A 277 -0.29 28.89 -1.45
C GLY A 277 0.43 29.90 -0.56
N SER A 278 1.77 29.91 -0.68
CA SER A 278 2.63 30.91 -0.06
C SER A 278 2.39 32.30 -0.66
N LYS A 279 2.40 33.35 0.18
CA LYS A 279 2.22 34.75 -0.24
C LYS A 279 3.29 35.24 -1.23
N ASN A 280 4.42 34.53 -1.38
CA ASN A 280 5.64 35.01 -2.03
C ASN A 280 6.04 34.27 -3.33
N LYS A 281 5.19 33.44 -3.93
CA LYS A 281 5.45 32.81 -5.24
C LYS A 281 4.45 33.29 -6.31
N PRO A 282 4.85 33.41 -7.59
CA PRO A 282 3.93 33.75 -8.68
C PRO A 282 2.76 32.77 -8.63
N LYS A 283 1.53 33.28 -8.59
CA LYS A 283 0.32 32.48 -8.32
C LYS A 283 0.24 31.35 -9.36
N PRO A 284 0.51 30.07 -9.01
CA PRO A 284 0.05 28.99 -9.85
C PRO A 284 -1.47 29.11 -9.92
N ASN A 285 -2.06 28.74 -11.06
CA ASN A 285 -3.49 28.82 -11.24
C ASN A 285 -4.16 27.91 -10.20
N LYS A 286 -4.62 28.48 -9.06
CA LYS A 286 -5.03 27.73 -7.87
C LYS A 286 -6.12 26.72 -8.22
N LEU A 287 -7.01 27.10 -9.15
CA LEU A 287 -8.03 26.22 -9.70
C LEU A 287 -7.42 24.98 -10.36
N LYS A 288 -6.40 25.12 -11.22
CA LYS A 288 -5.72 23.98 -11.84
C LYS A 288 -5.07 23.06 -10.81
N PHE A 289 -4.43 23.62 -9.79
CA PHE A 289 -3.82 22.83 -8.71
C PHE A 289 -4.88 22.01 -7.95
N TRP A 290 -5.96 22.64 -7.49
CA TRP A 290 -7.04 21.96 -6.79
C TRP A 290 -7.76 20.93 -7.66
N LEU A 291 -7.99 21.23 -8.94
CA LEU A 291 -8.56 20.28 -9.90
C LEU A 291 -7.64 19.06 -10.09
N CYS A 292 -6.33 19.25 -10.23
CA CYS A 292 -5.37 18.15 -10.33
C CYS A 292 -5.29 17.32 -9.05
N LEU A 293 -5.34 17.97 -7.88
CA LEU A 293 -5.34 17.28 -6.58
C LEU A 293 -6.62 16.47 -6.39
N LEU A 294 -7.79 17.04 -6.74
CA LEU A 294 -9.07 16.35 -6.69
C LEU A 294 -9.09 15.16 -7.64
N ALA A 295 -8.60 15.32 -8.87
CA ALA A 295 -8.48 14.23 -9.83
C ALA A 295 -7.57 13.12 -9.29
N PHE A 296 -6.40 13.47 -8.75
CA PHE A 296 -5.49 12.50 -8.15
C PHE A 296 -6.13 11.75 -6.96
N ALA A 297 -6.84 12.47 -6.08
CA ALA A 297 -7.53 11.87 -4.94
C ALA A 297 -8.65 10.90 -5.39
N ALA A 298 -9.46 11.30 -6.37
CA ALA A 298 -10.53 10.47 -6.92
C ALA A 298 -9.98 9.18 -7.53
N LEU A 299 -8.90 9.29 -8.33
CA LEU A 299 -8.26 8.13 -8.95
C LEU A 299 -7.60 7.20 -7.93
N SER A 300 -6.93 7.77 -6.93
CA SER A 300 -6.30 7.00 -5.86
C SER A 300 -7.35 6.24 -5.04
N GLN A 301 -8.51 6.86 -4.78
CA GLN A 301 -9.60 6.21 -4.06
C GLN A 301 -10.18 5.02 -4.82
N SER A 302 -10.35 5.12 -6.14
CA SER A 302 -10.83 4.00 -6.96
C SER A 302 -9.88 2.80 -6.91
N VAL A 303 -8.57 3.04 -6.85
CA VAL A 303 -7.56 1.98 -6.78
C VAL A 303 -7.50 1.34 -5.39
N ILE A 304 -7.45 2.15 -4.33
CA ILE A 304 -7.36 1.67 -2.95
C ILE A 304 -8.64 0.93 -2.54
N GLY A 305 -9.81 1.49 -2.84
CA GLY A 305 -11.08 0.88 -2.49
C GLY A 305 -11.32 -0.46 -3.20
N GLU A 306 -10.80 -0.63 -4.41
CA GLU A 306 -10.83 -1.94 -5.05
C GLU A 306 -9.93 -2.95 -4.34
N PHE A 307 -8.71 -2.56 -3.95
CA PHE A 307 -7.76 -3.46 -3.30
C PHE A 307 -8.34 -4.08 -2.02
N ASP A 308 -9.09 -3.29 -1.23
CA ASP A 308 -9.74 -3.76 0.01
C ASP A 308 -10.85 -4.80 -0.26
N ILE A 309 -11.55 -4.72 -1.40
CA ILE A 309 -12.73 -5.56 -1.71
C ILE A 309 -12.40 -6.71 -2.68
N ASP A 310 -11.29 -6.64 -3.43
CA ASP A 310 -10.93 -7.62 -4.48
C ASP A 310 -10.94 -9.06 -3.94
N THR A 311 -10.34 -9.27 -2.76
CA THR A 311 -10.31 -10.58 -2.10
C THR A 311 -11.71 -11.07 -1.72
N LEU A 312 -12.55 -10.18 -1.20
CA LEU A 312 -13.92 -10.52 -0.80
C LEU A 312 -14.83 -10.81 -1.99
N TYR A 313 -14.57 -10.17 -3.14
CA TYR A 313 -15.29 -10.42 -4.38
C TYR A 313 -15.04 -11.83 -4.91
N VAL A 314 -13.77 -12.25 -4.96
CA VAL A 314 -13.38 -13.57 -5.51
C VAL A 314 -13.66 -14.74 -4.56
N LEU A 315 -13.86 -14.46 -3.27
CA LEU A 315 -14.31 -15.45 -2.28
C LEU A 315 -15.79 -15.83 -2.44
N ASN A 316 -16.60 -14.99 -3.08
CA ASN A 316 -18.03 -15.25 -3.27
C ASN A 316 -18.32 -15.94 -4.61
N SER A 317 -19.55 -16.46 -4.75
CA SER A 317 -20.08 -16.97 -6.02
C SER A 317 -20.04 -15.90 -7.10
N PRO A 318 -19.62 -16.22 -8.34
CA PRO A 318 -19.41 -17.57 -8.90
C PRO A 318 -18.00 -18.15 -8.73
N PHE A 319 -17.02 -17.37 -8.29
CA PHE A 319 -15.60 -17.74 -8.37
C PHE A 319 -15.16 -18.69 -7.27
N CYS A 320 -15.51 -18.35 -6.03
CA CYS A 320 -15.26 -19.17 -4.85
C CYS A 320 -13.82 -19.66 -4.79
N TRP A 321 -12.89 -18.70 -4.78
CA TRP A 321 -11.47 -19.01 -4.81
C TRP A 321 -10.95 -19.50 -3.48
N ASP A 322 -10.01 -20.45 -3.56
CA ASP A 322 -9.18 -20.83 -2.43
C ASP A 322 -8.04 -19.83 -2.23
N SER A 323 -7.30 -19.98 -1.14
CA SER A 323 -6.15 -19.14 -0.82
C SER A 323 -5.07 -19.17 -1.92
N VAL A 324 -4.91 -20.29 -2.63
CA VAL A 324 -3.92 -20.45 -3.71
C VAL A 324 -4.31 -19.65 -4.95
N LYS A 325 -5.57 -19.74 -5.41
CA LYS A 325 -6.05 -18.94 -6.55
C LYS A 325 -5.92 -17.44 -6.28
N ILE A 326 -6.28 -17.00 -5.07
CA ILE A 326 -6.11 -15.60 -4.64
C ILE A 326 -4.63 -15.19 -4.69
N GLY A 327 -3.73 -16.03 -4.17
CA GLY A 327 -2.28 -15.79 -4.23
C GLY A 327 -1.74 -15.70 -5.66
N ASN A 328 -2.12 -16.65 -6.52
CA ASN A 328 -1.75 -16.67 -7.94
C ASN A 328 -2.24 -15.40 -8.66
N TYR A 329 -3.48 -14.99 -8.41
CA TYR A 329 -4.06 -13.78 -8.99
C TYR A 329 -3.37 -12.50 -8.52
N GLY A 330 -3.08 -12.38 -7.21
CA GLY A 330 -2.28 -11.28 -6.66
C GLY A 330 -0.87 -11.21 -7.24
N ALA A 331 -0.26 -12.37 -7.51
CA ALA A 331 1.06 -12.47 -8.13
C ALA A 331 1.05 -12.00 -9.59
N VAL A 332 0.07 -12.44 -10.40
CA VAL A 332 -0.09 -11.97 -11.79
C VAL A 332 -0.27 -10.44 -11.82
N ALA A 333 -1.10 -9.89 -10.94
CA ALA A 333 -1.26 -8.43 -10.84
C ALA A 333 0.06 -7.73 -10.52
N SER A 334 0.91 -8.34 -9.69
CA SER A 334 2.16 -7.74 -9.23
C SER A 334 3.33 -7.90 -10.19
N PHE A 335 3.35 -8.92 -11.05
CA PHE A 335 4.41 -9.12 -12.07
C PHE A 335 4.14 -8.34 -13.35
N VAL A 336 2.91 -8.43 -13.85
CA VAL A 336 2.61 -8.01 -15.21
C VAL A 336 2.50 -6.47 -15.28
N ILE A 337 1.92 -5.85 -14.25
CA ILE A 337 1.75 -4.39 -14.18
C ILE A 337 3.10 -3.64 -14.23
N PRO A 338 4.11 -3.87 -13.39
CA PRO A 338 5.34 -3.08 -13.40
C PRO A 338 6.21 -3.28 -14.65
N VAL A 339 6.29 -4.49 -15.20
CA VAL A 339 7.11 -4.77 -16.39
C VAL A 339 6.49 -4.13 -17.63
N ILE A 340 5.18 -4.31 -17.83
CA ILE A 340 4.49 -3.78 -19.00
C ILE A 340 4.34 -2.26 -18.91
N THR A 341 4.04 -1.70 -17.72
CA THR A 341 3.93 -0.24 -17.56
C THR A 341 5.23 0.48 -17.92
N VAL A 342 6.40 -0.04 -17.56
CA VAL A 342 7.69 0.62 -17.86
C VAL A 342 8.00 0.59 -19.36
N ILE A 343 7.78 -0.55 -20.02
CA ILE A 343 8.01 -0.70 -21.46
C ILE A 343 7.03 0.19 -22.24
N PHE A 344 5.75 0.12 -21.89
CA PHE A 344 4.68 0.85 -22.58
C PHE A 344 4.79 2.36 -22.35
N MET A 345 5.12 2.81 -21.13
CA MET A 345 5.30 4.23 -20.83
C MET A 345 6.41 4.82 -21.70
N ARG A 346 7.56 4.13 -21.84
CA ARG A 346 8.64 4.60 -22.72
C ARG A 346 8.20 4.69 -24.18
N LEU A 347 7.46 3.69 -24.69
CA LEU A 347 6.95 3.71 -26.06
C LEU A 347 5.95 4.85 -26.31
N MET A 348 5.02 5.08 -25.38
CA MET A 348 3.98 6.10 -25.54
C MET A 348 4.51 7.53 -25.36
N GLN A 349 5.48 7.73 -24.47
CA GLN A 349 6.14 9.02 -24.28
C GLN A 349 6.90 9.49 -25.52
N CYS A 350 7.30 8.58 -26.41
CA CYS A 350 7.89 8.94 -27.70
C CYS A 350 6.89 9.59 -28.68
N CYS A 351 5.61 9.26 -28.56
CA CYS A 351 4.61 9.56 -29.59
C CYS A 351 3.47 10.47 -29.11
N LEU A 352 3.21 10.57 -27.80
CA LEU A 352 2.03 11.23 -27.27
C LEU A 352 2.35 12.17 -26.09
N PRO A 353 1.64 13.31 -25.99
CA PRO A 353 1.71 14.16 -24.80
C PRO A 353 1.20 13.44 -23.55
N GLU A 354 1.77 13.79 -22.39
CA GLU A 354 1.43 13.19 -21.08
C GLU A 354 -0.07 13.21 -20.77
N ALA A 355 -0.79 14.28 -21.13
CA ALA A 355 -2.22 14.37 -20.88
C ALA A 355 -3.04 13.27 -21.60
N PHE A 356 -2.66 12.92 -22.83
CA PHE A 356 -3.32 11.85 -23.58
C PHE A 356 -3.02 10.49 -22.97
N ILE A 357 -1.78 10.26 -22.53
CA ILE A 357 -1.39 9.03 -21.83
C ILE A 357 -2.22 8.87 -20.55
N ALA A 358 -2.44 9.96 -19.81
CA ALA A 358 -3.33 9.99 -18.66
C ALA A 358 -4.76 9.59 -19.03
N SER A 359 -5.32 10.17 -20.08
CA SER A 359 -6.68 9.85 -20.53
C SER A 359 -6.82 8.39 -20.98
N PHE A 360 -5.86 7.86 -21.73
CA PHE A 360 -5.84 6.45 -22.09
C PHE A 360 -5.82 5.55 -20.85
N SER A 361 -5.00 5.89 -19.85
CA SER A 361 -4.91 5.11 -18.60
C SER A 361 -6.27 4.95 -17.89
N LEU A 362 -7.09 6.00 -17.92
CA LEU A 362 -8.44 6.00 -17.37
C LEU A 362 -9.40 5.15 -18.19
N LEU A 363 -9.32 5.21 -19.51
CA LEU A 363 -10.14 4.38 -20.39
C LEU A 363 -9.85 2.89 -20.17
N PHE A 364 -8.57 2.51 -20.03
CA PHE A 364 -8.18 1.14 -19.70
C PHE A 364 -8.64 0.72 -18.29
N PHE A 365 -8.57 1.62 -17.31
CA PHE A 365 -9.10 1.36 -15.97
C PHE A 365 -10.62 1.10 -15.98
N ILE A 366 -11.38 1.89 -16.74
CA ILE A 366 -12.82 1.72 -16.93
C ILE A 366 -13.11 0.38 -17.63
N GLY A 367 -12.41 0.10 -18.74
CA GLY A 367 -12.57 -1.14 -19.50
C GLY A 367 -12.35 -2.38 -18.63
N ARG A 368 -11.30 -2.36 -17.79
CA ARG A 368 -11.06 -3.41 -16.80
C ARG A 368 -12.18 -3.56 -15.78
N SER A 369 -12.69 -2.45 -15.24
CA SER A 369 -13.80 -2.49 -14.28
C SER A 369 -15.04 -3.12 -14.90
N PHE A 370 -15.30 -2.89 -16.20
CA PHE A 370 -16.36 -3.58 -16.93
C PHE A 370 -16.09 -5.08 -17.09
N VAL A 371 -14.86 -5.48 -17.47
CA VAL A 371 -14.48 -6.91 -17.54
C VAL A 371 -14.72 -7.61 -16.21
N LYS A 372 -14.34 -6.98 -15.10
CA LYS A 372 -14.57 -7.49 -13.75
C LYS A 372 -16.05 -7.51 -13.35
N ALA A 373 -16.83 -6.50 -13.74
CA ALA A 373 -18.25 -6.44 -13.41
C ALA A 373 -19.07 -7.56 -14.08
N PHE A 374 -18.69 -7.94 -15.31
CA PHE A 374 -19.37 -8.98 -16.09
C PHE A 374 -18.67 -10.34 -16.06
N SER A 375 -17.60 -10.48 -15.27
CA SER A 375 -16.89 -11.75 -15.20
C SER A 375 -17.72 -12.81 -14.50
N THR A 376 -17.77 -13.99 -15.12
CA THR A 376 -18.41 -15.21 -14.63
C THR A 376 -17.40 -16.34 -14.48
N GLU A 377 -16.31 -16.29 -15.24
CA GLU A 377 -15.27 -17.32 -15.30
C GLU A 377 -13.91 -16.78 -14.82
N ASP A 378 -13.11 -17.64 -14.19
CA ASP A 378 -11.81 -17.27 -13.58
C ASP A 378 -10.89 -16.53 -14.57
N TRP A 379 -10.77 -17.03 -15.80
CA TRP A 379 -9.87 -16.48 -16.82
C TRP A 379 -10.21 -15.03 -17.22
N GLN A 380 -11.48 -14.61 -17.06
CA GLN A 380 -11.92 -13.25 -17.37
C GLN A 380 -11.36 -12.24 -16.37
N LEU A 381 -11.24 -12.63 -15.10
CA LEU A 381 -10.59 -11.82 -14.07
C LEU A 381 -9.10 -11.66 -14.34
N TYR A 382 -8.42 -12.75 -14.74
CA TYR A 382 -7.03 -12.67 -15.17
C TYR A 382 -6.90 -11.71 -16.37
N LEU A 383 -7.72 -11.87 -17.42
CA LEU A 383 -7.75 -10.96 -18.58
C LEU A 383 -7.94 -9.50 -18.17
N GLY A 384 -8.83 -9.22 -17.21
CA GLY A 384 -9.02 -7.87 -16.65
C GLY A 384 -7.74 -7.27 -16.08
N LYS A 385 -6.91 -8.06 -15.38
CA LYS A 385 -5.59 -7.59 -14.91
C LYS A 385 -4.64 -7.31 -16.07
N TYR A 386 -4.76 -8.03 -17.19
CA TYR A 386 -4.04 -7.67 -18.40
C TYR A 386 -4.56 -6.33 -18.95
N VAL A 387 -5.86 -6.05 -18.96
CA VAL A 387 -6.37 -4.75 -19.45
C VAL A 387 -5.92 -3.55 -18.57
N GLU A 388 -5.53 -3.76 -17.31
CA GLU A 388 -5.14 -2.72 -16.34
C GLU A 388 -3.82 -1.98 -16.64
N PHE A 389 -3.04 -2.40 -17.64
CA PHE A 389 -1.61 -2.09 -17.84
C PHE A 389 -1.13 -0.63 -17.83
N ILE A 390 -2.02 0.36 -17.76
CA ILE A 390 -1.66 1.77 -17.96
C ILE A 390 -2.03 2.64 -16.74
N SER A 391 -2.91 2.19 -15.84
CA SER A 391 -3.59 3.07 -14.86
C SER A 391 -2.79 3.44 -13.60
N LYS A 392 -2.15 2.47 -12.94
CA LYS A 392 -1.62 2.67 -11.56
C LYS A 392 -0.37 3.54 -11.49
N LYS A 393 0.56 3.42 -12.44
CA LYS A 393 1.90 4.02 -12.35
C LYS A 393 1.96 5.45 -12.90
N PHE A 394 1.03 5.81 -13.78
CA PHE A 394 1.03 7.11 -14.44
C PHE A 394 0.58 8.26 -13.51
N SER A 395 -0.46 8.07 -12.69
CA SER A 395 -0.97 9.12 -11.80
C SER A 395 0.09 9.64 -10.83
N LEU A 396 0.97 8.77 -10.33
CA LEU A 396 2.01 9.16 -9.39
C LEU A 396 3.23 9.79 -10.09
N HIS A 397 3.66 9.21 -11.23
CA HIS A 397 4.78 9.74 -12.00
C HIS A 397 4.45 11.13 -12.57
N PHE A 398 3.27 11.30 -13.18
CA PHE A 398 2.77 12.57 -13.70
C PHE A 398 2.66 13.67 -12.63
N PHE A 399 2.23 13.30 -11.41
CA PHE A 399 2.15 14.25 -10.31
C PHE A 399 3.56 14.69 -9.85
N LEU A 400 4.52 13.76 -9.79
CA LEU A 400 5.89 14.04 -9.37
C LEU A 400 6.69 14.83 -10.42
N THR A 401 6.57 14.54 -11.72
CA THR A 401 7.26 15.32 -12.77
C THR A 401 6.74 16.75 -12.83
N LYS A 402 5.42 16.97 -12.73
CA LYS A 402 4.82 18.30 -12.86
C LYS A 402 5.00 19.20 -11.63
N ILE A 403 5.21 18.61 -10.45
CA ILE A 403 5.63 19.33 -9.24
C ILE A 403 7.12 19.66 -9.29
N SER A 404 7.96 18.82 -9.90
CA SER A 404 9.39 19.09 -10.03
C SER A 404 9.71 20.20 -11.05
N THR A 405 8.82 20.46 -12.01
CA THR A 405 9.00 21.47 -13.06
C THR A 405 8.32 22.82 -12.79
N ASN A 406 7.72 23.02 -11.60
CA ASN A 406 7.18 24.31 -11.13
C ASN A 406 7.77 24.67 -9.76
#